data_AF-A0A522Q898-F1
#
_entry.id   AF-A0A522Q898-F1
#
_cell.length_a   1.000
_cell.length_b   1.000
_cell.length_c   1.000
_cell.angle_alpha   90.00
_cell.angle_beta   90.00
_cell.angle_gamma   90.00
#
_symmetry.space_group_name_H-M   'P 1'
#
loop_
_entity.id
_entity.type
_entity.pdbx_description
1 polymer ?
#
loop_
_entity_poly.entity_id
_entity_poly.type
_entity_poly.pdbx_seq_one_letter_code
_entity_poly.pdbx_strand_id
1 'polypeptide(L)'
;MSTTTDPHAVDEAHEDSEAPHAHKVYVDGPHGMRVPMRKLHLSDGSSISLYDTSGPYTDPGVETDVHRGLERMREAWIRGRGDVEELARPTSVYRRGRDAMQELDEIRFHGSPTPLRAKAGKNVSQMHYARRGEITPEMEYVAIRESCTPEFVRDEVARGRAIIPANINHPESEPMIIGRNFLVKINANIGNSAVSSSIEDEVDKLTFATRWGADTVMDLSTGKNIHETREWIVRNSSVPIGTVPIYQALEKVNGSVENLTWETFKDTLYEQAEQGVDYFTIHAGVRRRFIKLTADRVTGIVSRGGSILAQWCLLHKEENFLYTHFEEICEIMKAYDVAFSLGDGLRPGCTADANDEAQFAELETLGELTKIAWAHDVQVMIEGPGHVPMHLIKENM
;
A
#
# COMPACT_ATOMS: atom_id res chain seq x y z
N MET A 1 -54.15 22.12 40.27
CA MET A 1 -53.24 22.48 39.17
C MET A 1 -51.90 21.87 39.50
N SER A 2 -51.54 20.84 38.74
CA SER A 2 -50.32 20.05 38.86
C SER A 2 -49.33 20.56 37.83
N THR A 3 -48.12 20.91 38.26
CA THR A 3 -46.91 21.10 37.42
C THR A 3 -45.70 20.90 38.34
N THR A 4 -45.19 19.68 38.45
CA THR A 4 -44.05 19.11 37.68
C THR A 4 -42.71 19.69 38.12
N THR A 5 -42.07 18.99 39.06
CA THR A 5 -40.62 19.02 39.31
C THR A 5 -39.91 18.43 38.09
N ASP A 6 -39.01 19.21 37.49
CA ASP A 6 -38.13 18.78 36.42
C ASP A 6 -37.01 17.87 36.99
N PRO A 7 -36.88 16.61 36.55
CA PRO A 7 -35.82 15.71 37.00
C PRO A 7 -34.51 15.83 36.20
N HIS A 8 -34.34 16.87 35.36
CA HIS A 8 -33.14 17.07 34.56
C HIS A 8 -32.39 18.38 34.87
N ALA A 9 -32.23 18.70 36.16
CA ALA A 9 -31.15 19.60 36.58
C ALA A 9 -29.82 18.88 36.41
N VAL A 10 -29.17 19.09 35.26
CA VAL A 10 -27.82 18.63 34.99
C VAL A 10 -26.89 19.39 35.93
N ASP A 11 -26.20 18.62 36.77
CA ASP A 11 -25.16 19.08 37.69
C ASP A 11 -24.13 19.93 36.92
N GLU A 12 -24.02 21.20 37.28
CA GLU A 12 -22.91 22.06 36.84
C GLU A 12 -21.64 21.60 37.58
N ALA A 13 -20.94 20.61 37.00
CA ALA A 13 -19.59 20.27 37.41
C ALA A 13 -18.61 21.29 36.80
N HIS A 14 -18.16 22.23 37.63
CA HIS A 14 -16.86 22.86 37.45
C HIS A 14 -15.78 21.85 37.83
N GLU A 15 -14.98 21.39 36.87
CA GLU A 15 -13.65 20.83 37.13
C GLU A 15 -12.64 21.32 36.08
N ASP A 16 -11.56 21.88 36.60
CA ASP A 16 -10.43 22.48 35.91
C ASP A 16 -9.59 21.47 35.11
N SER A 17 -9.08 21.93 33.96
CA SER A 17 -7.91 21.45 33.20
C SER A 17 -7.52 19.95 33.29
N GLU A 18 -8.03 19.12 32.38
CA GLU A 18 -7.44 17.81 32.11
C GLU A 18 -6.87 17.76 30.69
N ALA A 19 -5.59 17.37 30.59
CA ALA A 19 -5.00 17.01 29.31
C ALA A 19 -5.87 15.92 28.64
N PRO A 20 -6.03 15.93 27.31
CA PRO A 20 -6.83 14.92 26.62
C PRO A 20 -6.40 13.51 27.01
N HIS A 21 -7.37 12.63 27.32
CA HIS A 21 -7.13 11.24 27.75
C HIS A 21 -6.18 10.46 26.81
N ALA A 22 -6.16 10.85 25.53
CA ALA A 22 -5.26 10.37 24.50
C ALA A 22 -4.71 11.54 23.67
N HIS A 23 -3.40 11.58 23.40
CA HIS A 23 -2.83 12.53 22.45
C HIS A 23 -1.62 11.98 21.71
N LYS A 24 -1.31 12.59 20.55
CA LYS A 24 -0.10 12.32 19.76
C LYS A 24 1.14 12.71 20.56
N VAL A 25 2.11 11.81 20.61
CA VAL A 25 3.46 12.09 21.10
C VAL A 25 4.48 11.59 20.08
N TYR A 26 5.71 12.07 20.20
CA TYR A 26 6.79 11.68 19.31
C TYR A 26 7.97 11.14 20.11
N VAL A 27 8.59 10.08 19.60
CA VAL A 27 9.88 9.59 20.05
C VAL A 27 10.93 10.13 19.09
N ASP A 28 11.86 10.93 19.60
CA ASP A 28 12.95 11.48 18.81
C ASP A 28 13.96 10.39 18.45
N GLY A 29 14.45 10.43 17.22
CA GLY A 29 15.48 9.52 16.71
C GLY A 29 16.63 10.27 16.03
N PRO A 30 17.58 9.53 15.45
CA PRO A 30 18.65 10.10 14.63
C PRO A 30 18.09 10.87 13.43
N HIS A 31 18.93 11.66 12.76
CA HIS A 31 18.54 12.43 11.56
C HIS A 31 17.36 13.40 11.74
N GLY A 32 17.05 13.78 12.99
CA GLY A 32 15.91 14.65 13.30
C GLY A 32 14.55 13.98 13.12
N MET A 33 14.50 12.64 13.03
CA MET A 33 13.24 11.92 12.88
C MET A 33 12.40 12.00 14.15
N ARG A 34 11.10 12.09 13.98
CA ARG A 34 10.10 12.07 15.05
C ARG A 34 9.13 10.94 14.76
N VAL A 35 9.15 9.90 15.59
CA VAL A 35 8.34 8.69 15.39
C VAL A 35 7.04 8.81 16.21
N PRO A 36 5.86 8.82 15.56
CA PRO A 36 4.60 9.10 16.22
C PRO A 36 4.11 7.89 17.00
N MET A 37 3.60 8.18 18.20
CA MET A 37 2.89 7.25 19.07
C MET A 37 1.67 7.96 19.64
N ARG A 38 0.73 7.21 20.20
CA ARG A 38 -0.40 7.76 20.96
C ARG A 38 -0.22 7.48 22.43
N LYS A 39 -0.16 8.53 23.25
CA LYS A 39 -0.04 8.40 24.71
C LYS A 39 -1.42 8.44 25.35
N LEU A 40 -1.73 7.42 26.15
CA LEU A 40 -2.92 7.32 26.98
C LEU A 40 -2.55 7.59 28.44
N HIS A 41 -3.30 8.46 29.10
CA HIS A 41 -3.16 8.71 30.54
C HIS A 41 -4.16 7.88 31.32
N LEU A 42 -3.68 7.15 32.33
CA LEU A 42 -4.52 6.30 33.17
C LEU A 42 -4.89 7.03 34.47
N SER A 43 -5.99 6.60 35.10
CA SER A 43 -6.49 7.19 36.35
C SER A 43 -5.57 7.00 37.55
N ASP A 44 -4.60 6.08 37.48
CA ASP A 44 -3.57 5.88 38.49
C ASP A 44 -2.33 6.79 38.33
N GLY A 45 -2.37 7.71 37.35
CA GLY A 45 -1.29 8.64 37.03
C GLY A 45 -0.20 8.05 36.13
N SER A 46 -0.28 6.78 35.76
CA SER A 46 0.62 6.17 34.78
C SER A 46 0.17 6.45 33.33
N SER A 47 0.97 6.03 32.36
CA SER A 47 0.64 6.21 30.95
C SER A 47 1.08 5.03 30.09
N ILE A 48 0.31 4.74 29.04
CA ILE A 48 0.63 3.72 28.05
C ILE A 48 0.86 4.39 26.70
N SER A 49 1.94 4.02 26.01
CA SER A 49 2.16 4.39 24.61
C SER A 49 1.62 3.30 23.70
N LEU A 50 0.79 3.69 22.75
CA LEU A 50 0.24 2.83 21.71
C LEU A 50 0.82 3.20 20.36
N TYR A 51 0.88 2.20 19.47
CA TYR A 51 1.12 2.41 18.05
C TYR A 51 0.04 3.33 17.48
N ASP A 52 0.43 4.22 16.57
CA ASP A 52 -0.47 5.21 16.00
C ASP A 52 -0.16 5.40 14.50
N THR A 53 -1.16 5.15 13.67
CA THR A 53 -1.09 5.25 12.20
C THR A 53 -1.86 6.44 11.66
N SER A 54 -2.46 7.25 12.53
CA SER A 54 -3.36 8.35 12.13
C SER A 54 -2.65 9.55 11.51
N GLY A 55 -1.32 9.53 11.47
CA GLY A 55 -0.49 10.57 10.86
C GLY A 55 -0.69 11.96 11.47
N PRO A 56 -0.37 13.02 10.71
CA PRO A 56 -0.50 14.40 11.17
C PRO A 56 -1.94 14.85 11.49
N TYR A 57 -2.96 14.14 11.01
CA TYR A 57 -4.38 14.50 11.19
C TYR A 57 -4.87 14.49 12.64
N THR A 58 -4.13 13.85 13.55
CA THR A 58 -4.46 13.83 14.99
C THR A 58 -3.43 14.56 15.85
N ASP A 59 -2.44 15.22 15.22
CA ASP A 59 -1.55 16.14 15.92
C ASP A 59 -2.16 17.56 15.94
N PRO A 60 -2.59 18.08 17.11
CA PRO A 60 -3.14 19.43 17.21
C PRO A 60 -2.11 20.53 16.88
N GLY A 61 -0.81 20.20 16.85
CA GLY A 61 0.26 21.10 16.47
C GLY A 61 0.51 21.20 14.97
N VAL A 62 -0.17 20.39 14.15
CA VAL A 62 0.00 20.39 12.69
C VAL A 62 -1.27 20.84 11.99
N GLU A 63 -1.16 21.89 11.19
CA GLU A 63 -2.24 22.35 10.31
C GLU A 63 -2.22 21.54 9.00
N THR A 64 -3.21 20.66 8.82
CA THR A 64 -3.38 19.84 7.62
C THR A 64 -4.32 20.51 6.61
N ASP A 65 -3.93 20.54 5.35
CA ASP A 65 -4.75 21.00 4.22
C ASP A 65 -4.66 19.98 3.09
N VAL A 66 -5.81 19.36 2.76
CA VAL A 66 -5.88 18.29 1.76
C VAL A 66 -5.51 18.75 0.35
N HIS A 67 -5.62 20.05 0.06
CA HIS A 67 -5.24 20.64 -1.24
C HIS A 67 -3.74 20.93 -1.33
N ARG A 68 -3.04 21.00 -0.20
CA ARG A 68 -1.57 21.14 -0.14
C ARG A 68 -0.86 19.79 -0.05
N GLY A 69 -1.54 18.79 0.53
CA GLY A 69 -0.95 17.51 0.88
C GLY A 69 -0.14 17.57 2.18
N LEU A 70 0.35 16.41 2.61
CA LEU A 70 1.15 16.26 3.83
C LEU A 70 2.61 16.71 3.64
N GLU A 71 3.29 16.92 4.76
CA GLU A 71 4.72 17.21 4.76
C GLU A 71 5.52 16.03 4.21
N ARG A 72 6.45 16.33 3.30
CA ARG A 72 7.33 15.34 2.65
C ARG A 72 8.52 14.95 3.53
N MET A 73 8.24 14.43 4.72
CA MET A 73 9.24 14.21 5.77
C MET A 73 10.43 13.33 5.33
N ARG A 74 10.23 12.39 4.39
CA ARG A 74 11.29 11.49 3.90
C ARG A 74 12.12 12.09 2.76
N GLU A 75 11.73 13.22 2.17
CA GLU A 75 12.35 13.74 0.95
C GLU A 75 13.86 13.98 1.13
N ALA A 76 14.27 14.54 2.28
CA ALA A 76 15.68 14.74 2.61
C ALA A 76 16.47 13.43 2.69
N TRP A 77 15.86 12.35 3.22
CA TRP A 77 16.50 11.03 3.35
C TRP A 77 16.67 10.34 1.99
N ILE A 78 15.68 10.49 1.12
CA ILE A 78 15.67 9.91 -0.22
C ILE A 78 16.73 10.59 -1.09
N ARG A 79 16.74 11.93 -1.13
CA ARG A 79 17.72 12.70 -1.90
C ARG A 79 19.13 12.60 -1.32
N GLY A 80 19.25 12.60 0.02
CA GLY A 80 20.52 12.56 0.74
C GLY A 80 21.37 11.31 0.47
N ARG A 81 20.76 10.19 0.08
CA ARG A 81 21.49 8.98 -0.36
C ARG A 81 22.25 9.16 -1.67
N GLY A 82 21.81 10.09 -2.52
CA GLY A 82 22.46 10.35 -3.80
C GLY A 82 22.26 9.26 -4.86
N ASP A 83 21.31 8.33 -4.67
CA ASP A 83 21.02 7.23 -5.59
C ASP A 83 19.85 7.51 -6.56
N VAL A 84 19.16 8.64 -6.42
CA VAL A 84 18.02 9.06 -7.26
C VAL A 84 18.34 10.24 -8.17
N GLU A 85 17.60 10.38 -9.26
CA GLU A 85 17.58 11.52 -10.17
C GLU A 85 16.14 11.93 -10.51
N GLU A 86 15.94 13.22 -10.83
CA GLU A 86 14.64 13.75 -11.25
C GLU A 86 14.39 13.42 -12.72
N LEU A 87 13.16 12.98 -13.02
CA LEU A 87 12.72 12.77 -14.38
C LEU A 87 12.39 14.11 -15.05
N ALA A 88 12.89 14.33 -16.26
CA ALA A 88 12.58 15.53 -17.05
C ALA A 88 11.09 15.65 -17.39
N ARG A 89 10.39 14.51 -17.45
CA ARG A 89 8.94 14.40 -17.62
C ARG A 89 8.47 13.01 -17.16
N PRO A 90 7.17 12.82 -16.86
CA PRO A 90 6.64 11.50 -16.53
C PRO A 90 6.92 10.47 -17.61
N THR A 91 7.22 9.22 -17.24
CA THR A 91 7.53 8.13 -18.18
C THR A 91 6.27 7.61 -18.86
N SER A 92 5.15 7.54 -18.13
CA SER A 92 3.87 7.07 -18.68
C SER A 92 3.35 7.98 -19.80
N VAL A 93 3.05 7.37 -20.94
CA VAL A 93 2.35 8.01 -22.06
C VAL A 93 0.95 8.42 -21.64
N TYR A 94 0.25 7.54 -20.91
CA TYR A 94 -1.10 7.81 -20.44
C TYR A 94 -1.15 9.04 -19.53
N ARG A 95 -0.26 9.11 -18.53
CA ARG A 95 -0.16 10.28 -17.64
C ARG A 95 0.08 11.57 -18.42
N ARG A 96 1.06 11.60 -19.33
CA ARG A 96 1.33 12.79 -20.16
C ARG A 96 0.10 13.21 -20.99
N GLY A 97 -0.68 12.25 -21.46
CA GLY A 97 -1.93 12.52 -22.16
C GLY A 97 -2.97 13.19 -21.25
N ARG A 98 -3.13 12.67 -20.02
CA ARG A 98 -4.06 13.25 -19.03
C ARG A 98 -3.61 14.62 -18.53
N ASP A 99 -2.32 14.82 -18.32
CA ASP A 99 -1.76 16.13 -17.92
C ASP A 99 -2.11 17.23 -18.94
N ALA A 100 -2.22 16.88 -20.23
CA ALA A 100 -2.58 17.80 -21.32
C ALA A 100 -4.09 18.05 -21.46
N MET A 101 -4.95 17.32 -20.75
CA MET A 101 -6.40 17.49 -20.80
C MET A 101 -6.84 18.60 -19.83
N GLN A 102 -7.38 19.69 -20.36
CA GLN A 102 -7.86 20.85 -19.59
C GLN A 102 -9.10 20.52 -18.75
N GLU A 103 -9.95 19.60 -19.20
CA GLU A 103 -11.14 19.14 -18.46
C GLU A 103 -10.83 18.47 -17.12
N LEU A 104 -9.57 18.09 -16.89
CA LEU A 104 -9.11 17.48 -15.64
C LEU A 104 -8.51 18.52 -14.69
N ASP A 105 -8.34 19.78 -15.10
CA ASP A 105 -7.66 20.79 -14.30
C ASP A 105 -8.36 21.05 -12.96
N GLU A 106 -9.70 21.02 -12.92
CA GLU A 106 -10.48 21.24 -11.69
C GLU A 106 -10.34 20.13 -10.65
N ILE A 107 -10.01 18.90 -11.09
CA ILE A 107 -9.89 17.73 -10.22
C ILE A 107 -8.44 17.29 -10.00
N ARG A 108 -7.48 18.00 -10.61
CA ARG A 108 -6.06 17.67 -10.53
C ARG A 108 -5.49 18.14 -9.20
N PHE A 109 -4.72 17.28 -8.55
CA PHE A 109 -3.94 17.71 -7.40
C PHE A 109 -2.85 18.69 -7.84
N HIS A 110 -2.79 19.86 -7.20
CA HIS A 110 -1.76 20.86 -7.49
C HIS A 110 -0.59 20.72 -6.53
N GLY A 111 0.64 20.74 -7.06
CA GLY A 111 1.86 20.73 -6.23
C GLY A 111 2.54 19.37 -6.09
N SER A 112 2.15 18.36 -6.87
CA SER A 112 2.89 17.09 -6.95
C SER A 112 4.37 17.32 -7.27
N PRO A 113 5.30 16.59 -6.62
CA PRO A 113 6.72 16.73 -6.91
C PRO A 113 7.05 16.22 -8.31
N THR A 114 8.18 16.69 -8.85
CA THR A 114 8.79 16.05 -10.02
C THR A 114 9.18 14.62 -9.65
N PRO A 115 8.75 13.61 -10.41
CA PRO A 115 9.04 12.22 -10.07
C PRO A 115 10.53 11.94 -10.05
N LEU A 116 10.95 11.19 -9.05
CA LEU A 116 12.28 10.63 -8.89
C LEU A 116 12.34 9.22 -9.46
N ARG A 117 13.53 8.82 -9.90
CA ARG A 117 13.88 7.46 -10.28
C ARG A 117 15.29 7.14 -9.79
N ALA A 118 15.58 5.87 -9.53
CA ALA A 118 16.95 5.41 -9.35
C ALA A 118 17.83 5.82 -10.55
N LYS A 119 19.04 6.31 -10.26
CA LYS A 119 20.06 6.56 -11.28
C LYS A 119 20.37 5.28 -12.05
N ALA A 120 20.81 5.41 -13.29
CA ALA A 120 21.20 4.28 -14.12
C ALA A 120 22.17 3.31 -13.38
N GLY A 121 21.80 2.03 -13.32
CA GLY A 121 22.58 0.98 -12.65
C GLY A 121 22.45 0.95 -11.12
N LYS A 122 21.61 1.79 -10.52
CA LYS A 122 21.29 1.76 -9.08
C LYS A 122 20.00 1.00 -8.80
N ASN A 123 19.90 0.49 -7.58
CA ASN A 123 18.69 -0.06 -6.98
C ASN A 123 18.45 0.70 -5.68
N VAL A 124 17.25 1.24 -5.50
CA VAL A 124 16.91 2.12 -4.38
C VAL A 124 16.09 1.42 -3.30
N SER A 125 15.94 0.09 -3.39
CA SER A 125 15.10 -0.65 -2.47
C SER A 125 15.70 -0.83 -1.08
N GLN A 126 14.83 -0.91 -0.06
CA GLN A 126 15.29 -1.25 1.30
C GLN A 126 16.00 -2.61 1.37
N MET A 127 15.54 -3.60 0.60
CA MET A 127 16.21 -4.91 0.52
C MET A 127 17.64 -4.78 -0.04
N HIS A 128 17.84 -3.96 -1.07
CA HIS A 128 19.16 -3.72 -1.63
C HIS A 128 20.12 -3.09 -0.61
N TYR A 129 19.69 -2.05 0.10
CA TYR A 129 20.50 -1.43 1.16
C TYR A 129 20.78 -2.43 2.31
N ALA A 130 19.76 -3.18 2.74
CA ALA A 130 19.89 -4.14 3.83
C ALA A 130 20.94 -5.23 3.52
N ARG A 131 20.94 -5.76 2.30
CA ARG A 131 21.89 -6.79 1.84
C ARG A 131 23.32 -6.28 1.69
N ARG A 132 23.49 -4.96 1.50
CA ARG A 132 24.80 -4.29 1.56
C ARG A 132 25.27 -4.03 2.99
N GLY A 133 24.47 -4.38 3.99
CA GLY A 133 24.78 -4.17 5.40
C GLY A 133 24.44 -2.76 5.89
N GLU A 134 23.77 -1.95 5.07
CA GLU A 134 23.45 -0.55 5.36
C GLU A 134 22.15 -0.44 6.17
N ILE A 135 22.13 0.51 7.09
CA ILE A 135 20.95 0.88 7.89
C ILE A 135 20.46 2.22 7.34
N THR A 136 19.24 2.23 6.83
CA THR A 136 18.61 3.43 6.27
C THR A 136 17.83 4.20 7.34
N PRO A 137 17.52 5.49 7.11
CA PRO A 137 16.62 6.23 8.01
C PRO A 137 15.26 5.54 8.18
N GLU A 138 14.71 4.86 7.16
CA GLU A 138 13.47 4.10 7.33
C GLU A 138 13.66 2.88 8.26
N MET A 139 14.80 2.19 8.21
CA MET A 139 15.07 1.07 9.11
C MET A 139 15.19 1.53 10.56
N GLU A 140 15.83 2.67 10.82
CA GLU A 140 15.89 3.28 12.16
C GLU A 140 14.50 3.73 12.62
N TYR A 141 13.72 4.34 11.74
CA TYR A 141 12.37 4.81 12.03
C TYR A 141 11.47 3.66 12.50
N VAL A 142 11.42 2.57 11.73
CA VAL A 142 10.60 1.40 12.10
C VAL A 142 11.15 0.65 13.32
N ALA A 143 12.47 0.69 13.54
CA ALA A 143 13.06 0.10 14.74
C ALA A 143 12.57 0.79 16.02
N ILE A 144 12.51 2.13 16.02
CA ILE A 144 11.94 2.91 17.12
C ILE A 144 10.43 2.58 17.26
N ARG A 145 9.69 2.58 16.14
CA ARG A 145 8.23 2.35 16.13
C ARG A 145 7.86 0.96 16.68
N GLU A 146 8.70 -0.04 16.43
CA GLU A 146 8.53 -1.43 16.89
C GLU A 146 9.29 -1.75 18.18
N SER A 147 9.97 -0.77 18.79
CA SER A 147 10.79 -0.97 20.00
C SER A 147 11.85 -2.07 19.86
N CYS A 148 12.57 -2.10 18.73
CA CYS A 148 13.66 -3.04 18.45
C CYS A 148 14.91 -2.32 17.93
N THR A 149 15.96 -3.06 17.54
CA THR A 149 17.20 -2.45 17.02
C THR A 149 17.17 -2.29 15.49
N PRO A 150 17.80 -1.23 14.94
CA PRO A 150 17.90 -1.05 13.49
C PRO A 150 18.63 -2.21 12.78
N GLU A 151 19.61 -2.84 13.43
CA GLU A 151 20.30 -4.02 12.89
C GLU A 151 19.35 -5.22 12.75
N PHE A 152 18.44 -5.41 13.71
CA PHE A 152 17.44 -6.48 13.64
C PHE A 152 16.49 -6.26 12.47
N VAL A 153 16.01 -5.03 12.30
CA VAL A 153 15.20 -4.62 11.14
C VAL A 153 15.92 -4.91 9.83
N ARG A 154 17.17 -4.43 9.70
CA ARG A 154 18.00 -4.67 8.52
C ARG A 154 18.13 -6.16 8.22
N ASP A 155 18.41 -6.99 9.22
CA ASP A 155 18.59 -8.43 9.03
C ASP A 155 17.30 -9.15 8.62
N GLU A 156 16.14 -8.72 9.12
CA GLU A 156 14.83 -9.23 8.68
C GLU A 156 14.53 -8.86 7.22
N VAL A 157 14.84 -7.62 6.82
CA VAL A 157 14.66 -7.13 5.44
C VAL A 157 15.64 -7.80 4.48
N ALA A 158 16.92 -7.92 4.83
CA ALA A 158 17.96 -8.52 3.99
C ALA A 158 17.65 -9.97 3.62
N ARG A 159 17.10 -10.74 4.58
CA ARG A 159 16.72 -12.14 4.39
C ARG A 159 15.34 -12.33 3.74
N GLY A 160 14.61 -11.24 3.47
CA GLY A 160 13.29 -11.25 2.86
C GLY A 160 12.16 -11.73 3.79
N ARG A 161 12.34 -11.67 5.12
CA ARG A 161 11.29 -12.05 6.09
C ARG A 161 10.46 -10.85 6.57
N ALA A 162 10.91 -9.64 6.24
CA ALA A 162 10.17 -8.42 6.42
C ALA A 162 10.38 -7.47 5.23
N ILE A 163 9.46 -6.54 5.05
CA ILE A 163 9.53 -5.46 4.05
C ILE A 163 9.16 -4.13 4.67
N ILE A 164 9.67 -3.05 4.08
CA ILE A 164 9.31 -1.66 4.39
C ILE A 164 8.83 -1.05 3.06
N PRO A 165 7.51 -1.08 2.75
CA PRO A 165 6.97 -0.49 1.52
C PRO A 165 7.13 1.03 1.59
N ALA A 166 8.03 1.58 0.78
CA ALA A 166 8.53 2.93 0.99
C ALA A 166 9.02 3.57 -0.31
N ASN A 167 8.13 3.70 -1.29
CA ASN A 167 8.47 4.24 -2.61
C ASN A 167 9.14 5.61 -2.47
N ILE A 168 10.19 5.86 -3.27
CA ILE A 168 10.95 7.12 -3.29
C ILE A 168 10.10 8.33 -3.70
N ASN A 169 8.94 8.11 -4.33
CA ASN A 169 7.97 9.14 -4.72
C ASN A 169 6.82 9.29 -3.73
N HIS A 170 6.89 8.64 -2.57
CA HIS A 170 5.96 8.83 -1.45
C HIS A 170 6.67 9.38 -0.20
N PRO A 171 7.24 10.59 -0.29
CA PRO A 171 7.98 11.16 0.82
C PRO A 171 7.11 11.57 2.01
N GLU A 172 5.79 11.61 1.83
CA GLU A 172 4.78 11.90 2.86
C GLU A 172 4.58 10.73 3.85
N SER A 173 4.91 9.49 3.44
CA SER A 173 4.68 8.31 4.28
C SER A 173 5.59 8.27 5.51
N GLU A 174 5.01 7.96 6.67
CA GLU A 174 5.68 7.56 7.90
C GLU A 174 6.05 6.06 7.81
N PRO A 175 7.35 5.70 7.76
CA PRO A 175 7.76 4.32 7.53
C PRO A 175 7.15 3.32 8.53
N MET A 176 6.84 2.13 8.03
CA MET A 176 6.35 0.99 8.81
C MET A 176 6.94 -0.31 8.24
N ILE A 177 6.91 -1.38 9.03
CA ILE A 177 7.48 -2.68 8.66
C ILE A 177 6.43 -3.79 8.73
N ILE A 178 6.42 -4.65 7.71
CA ILE A 178 5.57 -5.83 7.62
C ILE A 178 6.47 -7.05 7.72
N GLY A 179 6.26 -7.88 8.74
CA GLY A 179 7.00 -9.13 8.91
C GLY A 179 6.58 -9.90 10.15
N ARG A 180 6.85 -11.20 10.16
CA ARG A 180 6.37 -12.13 11.20
C ARG A 180 6.86 -11.79 12.62
N ASN A 181 8.01 -11.15 12.76
CA ASN A 181 8.63 -10.83 14.05
C ASN A 181 8.30 -9.41 14.55
N PHE A 182 7.40 -8.71 13.87
CA PHE A 182 6.93 -7.36 14.22
C PHE A 182 5.45 -7.43 14.61
N LEU A 183 4.89 -6.30 15.06
CA LEU A 183 3.45 -6.20 15.28
C LEU A 183 2.68 -6.61 14.02
N VAL A 184 1.58 -7.35 14.19
CA VAL A 184 0.68 -7.67 13.07
C VAL A 184 0.10 -6.37 12.54
N LYS A 185 0.16 -6.19 11.21
CA LYS A 185 -0.32 -5.00 10.52
C LYS A 185 -1.64 -5.28 9.82
N ILE A 186 -2.50 -4.27 9.71
CA ILE A 186 -3.80 -4.35 9.05
C ILE A 186 -3.89 -3.37 7.87
N ASN A 187 -4.60 -3.79 6.83
CA ASN A 187 -4.85 -2.97 5.65
C ASN A 187 -6.33 -2.58 5.58
N ALA A 188 -6.62 -1.36 5.14
CA ALA A 188 -7.97 -0.94 4.76
C ALA A 188 -8.07 -0.71 3.24
N ASN A 189 -9.12 -1.24 2.62
CA ASN A 189 -9.40 -1.01 1.21
C ASN A 189 -10.34 0.18 1.06
N ILE A 190 -9.94 1.15 0.25
CA ILE A 190 -10.77 2.28 -0.20
C ILE A 190 -10.85 2.27 -1.73
N GLY A 191 -11.43 3.30 -2.32
CA GLY A 191 -11.45 3.49 -3.75
C GLY A 191 -12.83 3.83 -4.27
N ASN A 192 -12.83 4.60 -5.36
CA ASN A 192 -14.04 4.99 -6.04
C ASN A 192 -14.65 3.80 -6.81
N SER A 193 -15.94 3.92 -7.08
CA SER A 193 -16.63 3.01 -7.99
C SER A 193 -17.36 3.79 -9.06
N ALA A 194 -17.69 3.14 -10.17
CA ALA A 194 -18.49 3.73 -11.25
C ALA A 194 -19.87 4.27 -10.80
N VAL A 195 -20.33 3.96 -9.57
CA VAL A 195 -21.68 4.26 -9.07
C VAL A 195 -21.69 5.43 -8.08
N SER A 196 -20.61 5.68 -7.33
CA SER A 196 -20.50 6.84 -6.41
C SER A 196 -19.09 7.00 -5.83
N SER A 197 -18.56 8.24 -5.81
CA SER A 197 -17.67 8.86 -4.80
C SER A 197 -17.07 10.16 -5.39
N SER A 198 -16.81 11.19 -4.58
CA SER A 198 -15.92 12.30 -4.96
C SER A 198 -14.46 12.01 -4.57
N ILE A 199 -13.55 12.92 -4.94
CA ILE A 199 -12.13 12.85 -4.53
C ILE A 199 -11.99 13.09 -3.03
N GLU A 200 -12.71 14.07 -2.50
CA GLU A 200 -12.75 14.43 -1.08
C GLU A 200 -13.25 13.25 -0.25
N ASP A 201 -14.31 12.56 -0.70
CA ASP A 201 -14.83 11.37 -0.04
C ASP A 201 -13.77 10.25 0.07
N GLU A 202 -12.88 10.10 -0.93
CA GLU A 202 -11.81 9.09 -0.88
C GLU A 202 -10.69 9.47 0.10
N VAL A 203 -10.34 10.76 0.18
CA VAL A 203 -9.39 11.26 1.19
C VAL A 203 -9.98 11.15 2.60
N ASP A 204 -11.28 11.38 2.77
CA ASP A 204 -11.98 11.18 4.04
C ASP A 204 -11.97 9.71 4.47
N LYS A 205 -12.18 8.76 3.54
CA LYS A 205 -12.04 7.32 3.84
C LYS A 205 -10.62 6.96 4.27
N LEU A 206 -9.60 7.51 3.61
CA LEU A 206 -8.18 7.31 3.98
C LEU A 206 -7.91 7.80 5.41
N THR A 207 -8.29 9.03 5.73
CA THR A 207 -8.06 9.62 7.07
C THR A 207 -8.88 8.90 8.14
N PHE A 208 -10.10 8.48 7.82
CA PHE A 208 -10.92 7.69 8.73
C PHE A 208 -10.30 6.33 9.03
N ALA A 209 -9.85 5.60 8.01
CA ALA A 209 -9.26 4.27 8.18
C ALA A 209 -7.97 4.32 9.03
N THR A 210 -7.07 5.24 8.71
CA THR A 210 -5.79 5.41 9.42
C THR A 210 -6.00 5.90 10.85
N ARG A 211 -6.99 6.76 11.11
CA ARG A 211 -7.38 7.16 12.46
C ARG A 211 -7.73 5.99 13.37
N TRP A 212 -8.32 4.93 12.80
CA TRP A 212 -8.74 3.74 13.53
C TRP A 212 -7.72 2.59 13.49
N GLY A 213 -6.51 2.84 12.99
CA GLY A 213 -5.41 1.89 13.09
C GLY A 213 -5.09 1.12 11.81
N ALA A 214 -5.63 1.51 10.64
CA ALA A 214 -5.13 0.96 9.38
C ALA A 214 -3.65 1.31 9.21
N ASP A 215 -2.80 0.31 9.05
CA ASP A 215 -1.34 0.45 8.91
C ASP A 215 -0.91 0.67 7.46
N THR A 216 -1.72 0.19 6.51
CA THR A 216 -1.63 0.47 5.09
C THR A 216 -3.03 0.70 4.52
N VAL A 217 -3.10 1.35 3.36
CA VAL A 217 -4.36 1.51 2.63
C VAL A 217 -4.16 1.10 1.19
N MET A 218 -5.13 0.38 0.61
CA MET A 218 -5.15 0.12 -0.82
C MET A 218 -6.19 0.97 -1.54
N ASP A 219 -5.77 1.66 -2.58
CA ASP A 219 -6.66 2.26 -3.56
C ASP A 219 -7.09 1.20 -4.58
N LEU A 220 -8.33 0.73 -4.44
CA LEU A 220 -8.97 -0.22 -5.35
C LEU A 220 -9.98 0.45 -6.30
N SER A 221 -9.80 1.75 -6.54
CA SER A 221 -10.62 2.56 -7.45
C SER A 221 -10.78 1.90 -8.82
N THR A 222 -11.99 2.04 -9.38
CA THR A 222 -12.35 1.55 -10.73
C THR A 222 -13.21 2.56 -11.47
N GLY A 223 -13.12 2.57 -12.80
CA GLY A 223 -13.84 3.52 -13.64
C GLY A 223 -13.04 4.79 -13.94
N LYS A 224 -13.69 5.95 -13.88
CA LYS A 224 -13.11 7.23 -14.32
C LYS A 224 -12.15 7.82 -13.30
N ASN A 225 -11.17 8.57 -13.80
CA ASN A 225 -10.29 9.44 -13.02
C ASN A 225 -9.50 8.75 -11.88
N ILE A 226 -9.19 7.45 -12.04
CA ILE A 226 -8.38 6.68 -11.07
C ILE A 226 -7.04 7.38 -10.80
N HIS A 227 -6.41 7.92 -11.85
CA HIS A 227 -5.14 8.63 -11.73
C HIS A 227 -5.24 9.83 -10.78
N GLU A 228 -6.22 10.70 -11.02
CA GLU A 228 -6.41 11.92 -10.23
C GLU A 228 -6.79 11.56 -8.80
N THR A 229 -7.79 10.70 -8.59
CA THR A 229 -8.20 10.24 -7.26
C THR A 229 -7.01 9.70 -6.46
N ARG A 230 -6.19 8.85 -7.08
CA ARG A 230 -5.01 8.29 -6.40
C ARG A 230 -3.96 9.35 -6.06
N GLU A 231 -3.77 10.36 -6.91
CA GLU A 231 -2.84 11.45 -6.62
C GLU A 231 -3.23 12.16 -5.32
N TRP A 232 -4.52 12.46 -5.14
CA TRP A 232 -5.03 13.02 -3.89
C TRP A 232 -4.82 12.10 -2.69
N ILE A 233 -5.05 10.79 -2.85
CA ILE A 233 -4.84 9.80 -1.80
C ILE A 233 -3.37 9.75 -1.39
N VAL A 234 -2.43 9.58 -2.34
CA VAL A 234 -1.01 9.42 -2.01
C VAL A 234 -0.44 10.69 -1.38
N ARG A 235 -0.76 11.87 -1.92
CA ARG A 235 -0.28 13.16 -1.36
C ARG A 235 -0.83 13.45 0.04
N ASN A 236 -1.92 12.79 0.43
CA ASN A 236 -2.57 12.90 1.74
C ASN A 236 -2.39 11.65 2.61
N SER A 237 -1.52 10.71 2.22
CA SER A 237 -1.29 9.51 3.01
C SER A 237 -0.01 9.61 3.82
N SER A 238 -0.12 9.34 5.12
CA SER A 238 1.04 9.07 5.97
C SER A 238 1.34 7.58 6.06
N VAL A 239 0.47 6.70 5.55
CA VAL A 239 0.67 5.25 5.53
C VAL A 239 1.00 4.76 4.12
N PRO A 240 1.66 3.61 3.96
CA PRO A 240 1.90 3.06 2.63
C PRO A 240 0.59 2.83 1.84
N ILE A 241 0.63 3.19 0.56
CA ILE A 241 -0.47 3.01 -0.39
C ILE A 241 -0.20 1.82 -1.30
N GLY A 242 -1.14 0.89 -1.36
CA GLY A 242 -1.14 -0.22 -2.29
C GLY A 242 -2.14 -0.04 -3.43
N THR A 243 -1.90 -0.74 -4.54
CA THR A 243 -2.87 -0.82 -5.65
C THR A 243 -2.87 -2.20 -6.29
N VAL A 244 -3.84 -2.41 -7.18
CA VAL A 244 -3.89 -3.55 -8.10
C VAL A 244 -3.75 -3.00 -9.53
N PRO A 245 -2.53 -2.90 -10.11
CA PRO A 245 -2.30 -2.16 -11.37
C PRO A 245 -3.14 -2.66 -12.55
N ILE A 246 -3.54 -3.93 -12.56
CA ILE A 246 -4.36 -4.50 -13.63
C ILE A 246 -5.75 -3.84 -13.72
N TYR A 247 -6.27 -3.26 -12.63
CA TYR A 247 -7.57 -2.56 -12.64
C TYR A 247 -7.51 -1.30 -13.51
N GLN A 248 -6.49 -0.47 -13.32
CA GLN A 248 -6.31 0.71 -14.15
C GLN A 248 -5.90 0.34 -15.58
N ALA A 249 -5.05 -0.67 -15.75
CA ALA A 249 -4.69 -1.14 -17.09
C ALA A 249 -5.92 -1.59 -17.90
N LEU A 250 -6.91 -2.21 -17.23
CA LEU A 250 -8.17 -2.61 -17.85
C LEU A 250 -9.03 -1.40 -18.25
N GLU A 251 -9.08 -0.35 -17.42
CA GLU A 251 -9.77 0.90 -17.77
C GLU A 251 -9.12 1.61 -18.96
N LYS A 252 -7.79 1.59 -19.08
CA LYS A 252 -7.07 2.14 -20.24
C LYS A 252 -7.47 1.49 -21.57
N VAL A 253 -7.99 0.27 -21.53
CA VAL A 253 -8.51 -0.47 -22.69
C VAL A 253 -10.03 -0.58 -22.68
N ASN A 254 -10.71 0.35 -22.00
CA ASN A 254 -12.17 0.47 -21.92
C ASN A 254 -12.87 -0.80 -21.41
N GLY A 255 -12.29 -1.47 -20.42
CA GLY A 255 -12.87 -2.70 -19.86
C GLY A 255 -12.66 -3.95 -20.72
N SER A 256 -11.98 -3.83 -21.86
CA SER A 256 -11.80 -4.94 -22.78
C SER A 256 -10.58 -5.80 -22.41
N VAL A 257 -10.83 -6.96 -21.80
CA VAL A 257 -9.78 -7.91 -21.40
C VAL A 257 -8.96 -8.38 -22.60
N GLU A 258 -9.57 -8.60 -23.77
CA GLU A 258 -8.85 -8.98 -25.01
C GLU A 258 -7.81 -7.93 -25.44
N ASN A 259 -7.99 -6.66 -25.07
CA ASN A 259 -7.12 -5.57 -25.49
C ASN A 259 -5.99 -5.29 -24.48
N LEU A 260 -5.95 -5.99 -23.34
CA LEU A 260 -4.84 -5.87 -22.40
C LEU A 260 -3.55 -6.41 -23.02
N THR A 261 -2.48 -5.63 -22.90
CA THR A 261 -1.14 -6.00 -23.38
C THR A 261 -0.10 -5.72 -22.31
N TRP A 262 1.08 -6.30 -22.45
CA TRP A 262 2.25 -5.96 -21.64
C TRP A 262 2.52 -4.45 -21.65
N GLU A 263 2.45 -3.78 -22.80
CA GLU A 263 2.77 -2.36 -22.91
C GLU A 263 1.77 -1.48 -22.15
N THR A 264 0.47 -1.79 -22.19
CA THR A 264 -0.53 -1.09 -21.37
C THR A 264 -0.26 -1.27 -19.88
N PHE A 265 0.11 -2.48 -19.46
CA PHE A 265 0.41 -2.77 -18.05
C PHE A 265 1.71 -2.09 -17.60
N LYS A 266 2.76 -2.16 -18.41
CA LYS A 266 4.06 -1.52 -18.18
C LYS A 266 3.93 0.00 -18.03
N ASP A 267 3.17 0.64 -18.90
CA ASP A 267 2.85 2.07 -18.80
C ASP A 267 2.15 2.39 -17.46
N THR A 268 1.25 1.50 -17.02
CA THR A 268 0.53 1.63 -15.74
C THR A 268 1.45 1.47 -14.53
N LEU A 269 2.43 0.55 -14.58
CA LEU A 269 3.43 0.42 -13.51
C LEU A 269 4.26 1.70 -13.36
N TYR A 270 4.77 2.26 -14.46
CA TYR A 270 5.52 3.52 -14.44
C TYR A 270 4.68 4.67 -13.91
N GLU A 271 3.43 4.78 -14.36
CA GLU A 271 2.51 5.80 -13.87
C GLU A 271 2.37 5.76 -12.35
N GLN A 272 2.03 4.59 -11.80
CA GLN A 272 1.75 4.45 -10.37
C GLN A 272 3.01 4.54 -9.50
N ALA A 273 4.15 4.02 -10.00
CA ALA A 273 5.43 4.13 -9.31
C ALA A 273 5.91 5.58 -9.23
N GLU A 274 5.65 6.39 -10.26
CA GLU A 274 5.94 7.83 -10.26
C GLU A 274 4.99 8.66 -9.40
N GLN A 275 3.77 8.17 -9.14
CA GLN A 275 2.86 8.80 -8.17
C GLN A 275 3.26 8.54 -6.72
N GLY A 276 3.95 7.43 -6.45
CA GLY A 276 4.34 7.04 -5.09
C GLY A 276 3.54 5.87 -4.52
N VAL A 277 3.00 4.98 -5.35
CA VAL A 277 2.42 3.72 -4.81
C VAL A 277 3.54 2.86 -4.23
N ASP A 278 3.39 2.39 -2.99
CA ASP A 278 4.43 1.68 -2.23
C ASP A 278 4.48 0.19 -2.50
N TYR A 279 3.35 -0.41 -2.86
CA TYR A 279 3.30 -1.82 -3.24
C TYR A 279 2.24 -2.13 -4.29
N PHE A 280 2.53 -3.12 -5.12
CA PHE A 280 1.63 -3.60 -6.16
C PHE A 280 1.17 -5.02 -5.90
N THR A 281 -0.15 -5.22 -5.87
CA THR A 281 -0.76 -6.54 -5.97
C THR A 281 -0.72 -7.03 -7.42
N ILE A 282 0.16 -7.99 -7.70
CA ILE A 282 0.41 -8.53 -9.03
C ILE A 282 0.10 -10.03 -9.05
N HIS A 283 -0.92 -10.40 -9.83
CA HIS A 283 -1.45 -11.75 -9.94
C HIS A 283 -0.67 -12.60 -10.95
N ALA A 284 0.66 -12.60 -10.86
CA ALA A 284 1.54 -13.36 -11.76
C ALA A 284 1.49 -14.88 -11.51
N GLY A 285 0.92 -15.32 -10.37
CA GLY A 285 0.72 -16.74 -10.06
C GLY A 285 -0.42 -17.42 -10.83
N VAL A 286 -1.32 -16.65 -11.44
CA VAL A 286 -2.44 -17.17 -12.24
C VAL A 286 -1.93 -17.69 -13.58
N ARG A 287 -1.40 -18.92 -13.59
CA ARG A 287 -0.89 -19.55 -14.80
C ARG A 287 -2.02 -20.16 -15.61
N ARG A 288 -1.90 -20.12 -16.93
CA ARG A 288 -2.92 -20.65 -17.86
C ARG A 288 -3.28 -22.11 -17.54
N ARG A 289 -2.28 -22.92 -17.20
CA ARG A 289 -2.47 -24.35 -16.87
C ARG A 289 -3.28 -24.59 -15.59
N PHE A 290 -3.37 -23.61 -14.68
CA PHE A 290 -4.09 -23.72 -13.42
C PHE A 290 -5.58 -23.38 -13.54
N ILE A 291 -5.98 -22.64 -14.59
CA ILE A 291 -7.39 -22.21 -14.78
C ILE A 291 -8.34 -23.41 -14.82
N LYS A 292 -7.92 -24.53 -15.42
CA LYS A 292 -8.75 -25.76 -15.46
C LYS A 292 -8.96 -26.39 -14.07
N LEU A 293 -8.08 -26.13 -13.11
CA LEU A 293 -8.17 -26.68 -11.75
C LEU A 293 -9.33 -26.05 -10.99
N THR A 294 -9.79 -24.86 -11.40
CA THR A 294 -10.92 -24.18 -10.77
C THR A 294 -12.28 -24.57 -11.37
N ALA A 295 -12.32 -25.52 -12.33
CA ALA A 295 -13.55 -25.88 -13.03
C ALA A 295 -14.59 -26.54 -12.11
N ASP A 296 -14.13 -27.31 -11.12
CA ASP A 296 -14.98 -28.05 -10.18
C ASP A 296 -15.24 -27.28 -8.86
N ARG A 297 -14.74 -26.03 -8.75
CA ARG A 297 -15.00 -25.19 -7.58
C ARG A 297 -16.46 -24.79 -7.49
N VAL A 298 -16.95 -24.66 -6.26
CA VAL A 298 -18.30 -24.15 -5.99
C VAL A 298 -18.42 -22.68 -6.37
N THR A 299 -17.40 -21.86 -6.07
CA THR A 299 -17.41 -20.41 -6.32
C THR A 299 -16.46 -19.96 -7.43
N GLY A 300 -15.76 -20.89 -8.08
CA GLY A 300 -14.84 -20.59 -9.17
C GLY A 300 -13.67 -19.69 -8.75
N ILE A 301 -13.40 -18.68 -9.57
CA ILE A 301 -12.37 -17.66 -9.33
C ILE A 301 -13.06 -16.39 -8.80
N VAL A 302 -12.84 -16.07 -7.52
CA VAL A 302 -13.46 -14.89 -6.86
C VAL A 302 -12.55 -13.66 -6.83
N SER A 303 -11.26 -13.82 -7.16
CA SER A 303 -10.37 -12.67 -7.32
C SER A 303 -10.72 -11.90 -8.59
N ARG A 304 -10.97 -10.59 -8.47
CA ARG A 304 -11.19 -9.73 -9.64
C ARG A 304 -9.94 -9.67 -10.52
N GLY A 305 -8.76 -9.46 -9.94
CA GLY A 305 -7.51 -9.46 -10.70
C GLY A 305 -7.19 -10.83 -11.29
N GLY A 306 -7.44 -11.89 -10.52
CA GLY A 306 -7.26 -13.26 -10.99
C GLY A 306 -8.19 -13.65 -12.14
N SER A 307 -9.47 -13.25 -12.08
CA SER A 307 -10.45 -13.54 -13.13
C SER A 307 -10.16 -12.79 -14.43
N ILE A 308 -9.69 -11.54 -14.35
CA ILE A 308 -9.23 -10.76 -15.52
C ILE A 308 -8.11 -11.52 -16.26
N LEU A 309 -7.09 -12.01 -15.53
CA LEU A 309 -5.96 -12.71 -16.13
C LEU A 309 -6.33 -14.11 -16.60
N ALA A 310 -7.20 -14.82 -15.89
CA ALA A 310 -7.73 -16.10 -16.35
C ALA A 310 -8.48 -15.93 -17.69
N GLN A 311 -9.35 -14.94 -17.79
CA GLN A 311 -10.05 -14.61 -19.03
C GLN A 311 -9.06 -14.23 -20.15
N TRP A 312 -8.05 -13.39 -19.85
CA TRP A 312 -7.01 -13.01 -20.80
C TRP A 312 -6.27 -14.24 -21.38
N CYS A 313 -5.84 -15.16 -20.51
CA CYS A 313 -5.14 -16.38 -20.90
C CYS A 313 -6.00 -17.29 -21.78
N LEU A 314 -7.31 -17.37 -21.52
CA LEU A 314 -8.24 -18.19 -22.31
C LEU A 314 -8.51 -17.58 -23.69
N LEU A 315 -8.68 -16.26 -23.78
CA LEU A 315 -8.91 -15.54 -25.04
C LEU A 315 -7.71 -15.65 -25.97
N HIS A 316 -6.51 -15.37 -25.46
CA HIS A 316 -5.27 -15.38 -26.25
C HIS A 316 -4.67 -16.77 -26.42
N LYS A 317 -5.05 -17.73 -25.57
CA LYS A 317 -4.44 -19.07 -25.50
C LYS A 317 -2.92 -18.96 -25.26
N GLU A 318 -2.52 -18.03 -24.42
CA GLU A 318 -1.13 -17.73 -24.05
C GLU A 318 -0.94 -17.83 -22.53
N GLU A 319 0.32 -17.95 -22.08
CA GLU A 319 0.65 -17.88 -20.65
C GLU A 319 0.47 -16.44 -20.14
N ASN A 320 0.11 -16.29 -18.87
CA ASN A 320 -0.09 -15.00 -18.24
C ASN A 320 1.11 -14.07 -18.47
N PHE A 321 0.88 -12.93 -19.13
CA PHE A 321 1.95 -12.01 -19.48
C PHE A 321 2.65 -11.39 -18.26
N LEU A 322 1.98 -11.33 -17.09
CA LEU A 322 2.61 -10.90 -15.85
C LEU A 322 3.65 -11.91 -15.35
N TYR A 323 3.41 -13.20 -15.61
CA TYR A 323 4.38 -14.26 -15.34
C TYR A 323 5.55 -14.21 -16.33
N THR A 324 5.27 -14.04 -17.63
CA THR A 324 6.33 -14.09 -18.66
C THR A 324 7.22 -12.84 -18.66
N HIS A 325 6.71 -11.68 -18.24
CA HIS A 325 7.47 -10.44 -18.11
C HIS A 325 7.89 -10.13 -16.67
N PHE A 326 7.85 -11.10 -15.76
CA PHE A 326 8.07 -10.86 -14.33
C PHE A 326 9.42 -10.19 -14.00
N GLU A 327 10.49 -10.53 -14.72
CA GLU A 327 11.79 -9.87 -14.54
C GLU A 327 11.78 -8.40 -15.00
N GLU A 328 11.09 -8.06 -16.09
CA GLU A 328 10.91 -6.66 -16.48
C GLU A 328 10.10 -5.88 -15.44
N ILE A 329 9.11 -6.51 -14.80
CA ILE A 329 8.37 -5.90 -13.68
C ILE A 329 9.33 -5.59 -12.52
N CYS A 330 10.23 -6.53 -12.19
CA CYS A 330 11.24 -6.32 -11.14
C CYS A 330 12.17 -5.14 -11.46
N GLU A 331 12.62 -5.02 -12.71
CA GLU A 331 13.45 -3.89 -13.18
C GLU A 331 12.76 -2.53 -13.02
N ILE A 332 11.44 -2.48 -13.24
CA ILE A 332 10.65 -1.26 -13.02
C ILE A 332 10.56 -0.97 -11.52
N MET A 333 10.09 -1.94 -10.73
CA MET A 333 9.79 -1.74 -9.31
C MET A 333 11.03 -1.37 -8.48
N LYS A 334 12.19 -1.98 -8.77
CA LYS A 334 13.44 -1.68 -8.06
C LYS A 334 13.98 -0.26 -8.31
N ALA A 335 13.55 0.38 -9.41
CA ALA A 335 13.93 1.74 -9.72
C ALA A 335 13.20 2.79 -8.85
N TYR A 336 12.17 2.37 -8.12
CA TYR A 336 11.33 3.26 -7.30
C TYR A 336 11.14 2.76 -5.85
N ASP A 337 11.65 1.57 -5.50
CA ASP A 337 11.39 0.87 -4.22
C ASP A 337 9.90 0.53 -4.01
N VAL A 338 9.25 0.03 -5.05
CA VAL A 338 7.90 -0.54 -4.93
C VAL A 338 8.01 -2.01 -4.52
N ALA A 339 7.30 -2.41 -3.47
CA ALA A 339 7.27 -3.80 -3.03
C ALA A 339 6.25 -4.63 -3.84
N PHE A 340 6.54 -5.91 -4.00
CA PHE A 340 5.55 -6.87 -4.48
C PHE A 340 4.60 -7.27 -3.35
N SER A 341 3.32 -7.21 -3.63
CA SER A 341 2.31 -8.07 -3.02
C SER A 341 1.94 -9.13 -4.05
N LEU A 342 2.48 -10.34 -3.93
CA LEU A 342 2.17 -11.40 -4.90
C LEU A 342 0.75 -11.90 -4.66
N GLY A 343 -0.14 -11.58 -5.60
CA GLY A 343 -1.59 -11.72 -5.44
C GLY A 343 -2.08 -13.16 -5.51
N ASP A 344 -3.15 -13.44 -4.76
CA ASP A 344 -3.81 -14.74 -4.62
C ASP A 344 -4.98 -14.90 -5.60
N GLY A 345 -4.68 -14.86 -6.89
CA GLY A 345 -5.67 -14.86 -7.95
C GLY A 345 -6.61 -16.07 -7.96
N LEU A 346 -6.16 -17.20 -7.40
CA LEU A 346 -6.89 -18.44 -7.25
C LEU A 346 -7.27 -18.72 -5.78
N ARG A 347 -7.39 -17.72 -4.91
CA ARG A 347 -7.91 -17.91 -3.54
C ARG A 347 -9.31 -18.56 -3.49
N PRO A 348 -9.64 -19.27 -2.41
CA PRO A 348 -10.98 -19.86 -2.22
C PRO A 348 -12.04 -18.80 -1.88
N GLY A 349 -13.17 -18.84 -2.60
CA GLY A 349 -14.33 -17.98 -2.38
C GLY A 349 -15.39 -18.58 -1.46
N CYS A 350 -15.24 -19.84 -1.07
CA CYS A 350 -16.03 -20.49 -0.04
C CYS A 350 -15.19 -21.58 0.65
N THR A 351 -15.67 -22.05 1.79
CA THR A 351 -14.94 -23.05 2.60
C THR A 351 -14.81 -24.42 1.90
N ALA A 352 -15.65 -24.72 0.90
CA ALA A 352 -15.57 -25.98 0.14
C ALA A 352 -14.41 -25.97 -0.87
N ASP A 353 -13.97 -24.79 -1.30
CA ASP A 353 -12.88 -24.61 -2.26
C ASP A 353 -11.52 -24.41 -1.56
N ALA A 354 -11.50 -24.41 -0.22
CA ALA A 354 -10.31 -24.14 0.58
C ALA A 354 -9.28 -25.28 0.48
N ASN A 355 -8.00 -24.91 0.36
CA ASN A 355 -6.85 -25.81 0.28
C ASN A 355 -6.89 -26.74 -0.95
N ASP A 356 -7.57 -26.33 -2.02
CA ASP A 356 -7.63 -27.12 -3.25
C ASP A 356 -6.34 -27.03 -4.08
N GLU A 357 -6.27 -27.84 -5.14
CA GLU A 357 -5.11 -27.91 -6.01
C GLU A 357 -4.81 -26.57 -6.70
N ALA A 358 -5.83 -25.81 -7.09
CA ALA A 358 -5.65 -24.52 -7.75
C ALA A 358 -4.99 -23.49 -6.82
N GLN A 359 -5.43 -23.43 -5.56
CA GLN A 359 -4.87 -22.53 -4.55
C GLN A 359 -3.39 -22.84 -4.30
N PHE A 360 -3.04 -24.10 -4.03
CA PHE A 360 -1.66 -24.45 -3.71
C PHE A 360 -0.73 -24.41 -4.92
N ALA A 361 -1.22 -24.71 -6.12
CA ALA A 361 -0.43 -24.57 -7.35
C ALA A 361 -0.03 -23.11 -7.62
N GLU A 362 -0.94 -22.16 -7.34
CA GLU A 362 -0.61 -20.74 -7.37
C GLU A 362 0.42 -20.41 -6.27
N LEU A 363 0.19 -20.82 -5.03
CA LEU A 363 1.09 -20.54 -3.90
C LEU A 363 2.53 -21.01 -4.15
N GLU A 364 2.71 -22.22 -4.69
CA GLU A 364 4.03 -22.74 -5.09
C GLU A 364 4.69 -21.82 -6.14
N THR A 365 3.92 -21.37 -7.13
CA THR A 365 4.40 -20.42 -8.14
C THR A 365 4.80 -19.09 -7.52
N LEU A 366 4.06 -18.57 -6.53
CA LEU A 366 4.43 -17.33 -5.84
C LEU A 366 5.76 -17.48 -5.09
N GLY A 367 6.05 -18.67 -4.54
CA GLY A 367 7.35 -19.00 -3.94
C GLY A 367 8.50 -18.99 -4.95
N GLU A 368 8.27 -19.44 -6.19
CA GLU A 368 9.24 -19.32 -7.29
C GLU A 368 9.48 -17.85 -7.67
N LEU A 369 8.39 -17.10 -7.89
CA LEU A 369 8.45 -15.68 -8.25
C LEU A 369 9.12 -14.82 -7.17
N THR A 370 8.94 -15.17 -5.90
CA THR A 370 9.63 -14.51 -4.78
C THR A 370 11.15 -14.61 -4.90
N LYS A 371 11.67 -15.79 -5.28
CA LYS A 371 13.12 -15.97 -5.48
C LYS A 371 13.63 -15.14 -6.65
N ILE A 372 12.84 -15.02 -7.72
CA ILE A 372 13.17 -14.17 -8.87
C ILE A 372 13.21 -12.70 -8.43
N ALA A 373 12.17 -12.20 -7.77
CA ALA A 373 12.12 -10.83 -7.27
C ALA A 373 13.27 -10.52 -6.29
N TRP A 374 13.60 -11.46 -5.39
CA TRP A 374 14.75 -11.35 -4.52
C TRP A 374 16.08 -11.36 -5.26
N ALA A 375 16.22 -12.03 -6.41
CA ALA A 375 17.44 -11.92 -7.21
C ALA A 375 17.65 -10.51 -7.77
N HIS A 376 16.57 -9.72 -7.87
CA HIS A 376 16.56 -8.30 -8.23
C HIS A 376 16.62 -7.35 -7.02
N ASP A 377 16.79 -7.88 -5.80
CA ASP A 377 16.63 -7.17 -4.53
C ASP A 377 15.27 -6.45 -4.40
N VAL A 378 14.19 -6.94 -5.02
CA VAL A 378 12.85 -6.34 -4.85
C VAL A 378 12.18 -6.95 -3.62
N GLN A 379 11.58 -6.09 -2.78
CA GLN A 379 10.86 -6.49 -1.58
C GLN A 379 9.59 -7.28 -1.93
N VAL A 380 9.25 -8.33 -1.17
CA VAL A 380 8.11 -9.22 -1.47
C VAL A 380 7.32 -9.58 -0.20
N MET A 381 6.00 -9.48 -0.29
CA MET A 381 5.04 -10.20 0.55
C MET A 381 4.12 -11.07 -0.30
N ILE A 382 3.51 -12.08 0.31
CA ILE A 382 2.62 -13.05 -0.35
C ILE A 382 1.20 -12.82 0.15
N GLU A 383 0.23 -12.66 -0.74
CA GLU A 383 -1.19 -12.70 -0.37
C GLU A 383 -1.65 -14.15 -0.18
N GLY A 384 -2.56 -14.35 0.77
CA GLY A 384 -3.05 -15.66 1.18
C GLY A 384 -4.56 -15.75 1.15
N PRO A 385 -5.14 -16.92 1.42
CA PRO A 385 -6.53 -17.23 1.12
C PRO A 385 -7.57 -16.35 1.83
N GLY A 386 -8.78 -16.39 1.26
CA GLY A 386 -9.99 -15.83 1.86
C GLY A 386 -10.74 -16.83 2.75
N HIS A 387 -11.66 -17.59 2.17
CA HIS A 387 -12.61 -18.41 2.94
C HIS A 387 -12.00 -19.75 3.37
N VAL A 388 -11.53 -19.86 4.60
CA VAL A 388 -10.89 -21.09 5.14
C VAL A 388 -11.52 -21.49 6.48
N PRO A 389 -11.98 -22.75 6.65
CA PRO A 389 -12.47 -23.22 7.94
C PRO A 389 -11.32 -23.37 8.95
N MET A 390 -11.62 -23.19 10.24
CA MET A 390 -10.58 -23.13 11.30
C MET A 390 -9.57 -24.28 11.29
N HIS A 391 -10.01 -25.51 10.98
CA HIS A 391 -9.14 -26.69 10.98
C HIS A 391 -8.11 -26.73 9.83
N LEU A 392 -8.29 -25.90 8.78
CA LEU A 392 -7.40 -25.81 7.62
C LEU A 392 -6.45 -24.60 7.68
N ILE A 393 -6.65 -23.68 8.63
CA ILE A 393 -5.82 -22.45 8.74
C ILE A 393 -4.34 -22.80 8.93
N LYS A 394 -4.03 -23.83 9.73
CA LYS A 394 -2.63 -24.16 10.05
C LYS A 394 -1.83 -24.70 8.87
N GLU A 395 -2.49 -25.38 7.93
CA GLU A 395 -1.84 -25.89 6.71
C GLU A 395 -1.45 -24.76 5.75
N ASN A 396 -2.20 -23.66 5.75
CA ASN A 396 -1.91 -22.48 4.94
C ASN A 396 -0.68 -21.68 5.44
N MET A 397 -0.23 -21.90 6.68
CA MET A 397 0.78 -21.09 7.38
C MET A 397 2.00 -21.88 7.83
#